data_AF-A0A7X1WIC3-F1
#
_entry.id   AF-A0A7X1WIC3-F1
#
_cell.length_a   1.000
_cell.length_b   1.000
_cell.length_c   1.000
_cell.angle_alpha   90.00
_cell.angle_beta   90.00
_cell.angle_gamma   90.00
#
_symmetry.space_group_name_H-M   'P 1'
#
loop_
_entity.id
_entity.type
_entity.pdbx_description
1 polymer ?
#
loop_
_entity_poly.entity_id
_entity_poly.type
_entity_poly.pdbx_seq_one_letter_code
_entity_poly.pdbx_strand_id
1 'polypeptide(L)'
;MKDSVQIKGNLVAGEHDALIEFYMRFSRLFVNKLLLKLCEGVIPDYEPSLALFQSNVSENAEVARKVAIRIEKDKHPLMWAFYKELPYGSRTMVIINLMNHYATLADADPRLLEKTYWSSRPDPIHKDTKEPAVHLVEKRASSSGEPAGRVPSGADDFIGKGRVDVPATVTEAQPGGVVDPVTLISTGL
;
A
#
# COMPACT_ATOMS: atom_id res chain seq x y z
N MET A 1 -31.23 10.06 9.64
CA MET A 1 -30.80 10.44 8.27
C MET A 1 -30.42 9.15 7.53
N LYS A 2 -29.90 9.18 6.29
CA LYS A 2 -29.27 7.97 5.72
C LYS A 2 -27.82 7.90 6.21
N ASP A 3 -27.50 6.98 7.11
CA ASP A 3 -26.14 6.76 7.64
C ASP A 3 -25.24 5.94 6.68
N SER A 4 -25.53 5.99 5.38
CA SER A 4 -24.65 5.48 4.33
C SER A 4 -24.86 6.23 3.01
N VAL A 5 -23.78 6.35 2.24
CA VAL A 5 -23.73 7.03 0.93
C VAL A 5 -23.15 6.07 -0.10
N GLN A 6 -23.60 6.20 -1.35
CA GLN A 6 -23.07 5.43 -2.46
C GLN A 6 -22.38 6.38 -3.43
N ILE A 7 -21.08 6.18 -3.61
CA ILE A 7 -20.26 6.85 -4.61
C ILE A 7 -20.22 5.95 -5.84
N LYS A 8 -20.49 6.53 -7.01
CA LYS A 8 -20.38 5.86 -8.31
C LYS A 8 -19.47 6.70 -9.17
N GLY A 9 -18.47 6.10 -9.80
CA GLY A 9 -17.54 6.82 -10.65
C GLY A 9 -16.79 5.90 -11.61
N ASN A 10 -16.04 6.56 -12.49
CA ASN A 10 -15.25 5.94 -13.53
C ASN A 10 -13.78 6.03 -13.12
N LEU A 11 -13.09 4.90 -13.08
CA LEU A 11 -11.64 4.84 -13.06
C LEU A 11 -11.14 4.94 -14.50
N VAL A 12 -10.07 5.70 -14.67
CA VAL A 12 -9.52 6.13 -15.95
C VAL A 12 -8.05 5.72 -15.99
N ALA A 13 -7.62 5.11 -17.09
CA ALA A 13 -6.23 4.69 -17.27
C ALA A 13 -5.28 5.91 -17.31
N GLY A 14 -4.07 5.77 -16.75
CA GLY A 14 -3.09 6.85 -16.57
C GLY A 14 -3.32 7.74 -15.34
N GLU A 15 -4.57 7.85 -14.87
CA GLU A 15 -4.94 8.69 -13.72
C GLU A 15 -5.20 7.86 -12.45
N HIS A 16 -5.83 6.69 -12.61
CA HIS A 16 -6.33 5.87 -11.50
C HIS A 16 -5.67 4.48 -11.42
N ASP A 17 -4.46 4.34 -11.97
CA ASP A 17 -3.85 3.02 -12.24
C ASP A 17 -3.64 2.19 -10.97
N ALA A 18 -3.12 2.78 -9.88
CA ALA A 18 -2.97 2.08 -8.60
C ALA A 18 -4.30 1.55 -8.07
N LEU A 19 -5.40 2.30 -8.23
CA LEU A 19 -6.74 1.85 -7.87
C LEU A 19 -7.27 0.78 -8.84
N ILE A 20 -7.05 0.92 -10.14
CA ILE A 20 -7.44 -0.06 -11.16
C ILE A 20 -6.78 -1.42 -10.86
N GLU A 21 -5.47 -1.42 -10.61
CA GLU A 21 -4.69 -2.58 -10.20
C GLU A 21 -5.17 -3.17 -8.87
N PHE A 22 -5.44 -2.36 -7.86
CA PHE A 22 -6.00 -2.81 -6.58
C PHE A 22 -7.31 -3.59 -6.79
N TYR A 23 -8.17 -3.12 -7.70
CA TYR A 23 -9.40 -3.82 -8.12
C TYR A 23 -9.17 -5.02 -9.07
N MET A 24 -7.97 -5.23 -9.61
CA MET A 24 -7.58 -6.46 -10.32
C MET A 24 -6.96 -7.49 -9.37
N ARG A 25 -6.20 -7.02 -8.37
CA ARG A 25 -5.46 -7.85 -7.39
C ARG A 25 -6.38 -8.54 -6.38
N PHE A 26 -7.50 -7.90 -6.02
CA PHE A 26 -8.45 -8.42 -5.02
C PHE A 26 -9.84 -8.75 -5.60
N SER A 27 -10.51 -9.74 -5.01
CA SER A 27 -11.81 -10.19 -5.50
C SER A 27 -12.91 -9.13 -5.32
N ARG A 28 -13.85 -9.06 -6.28
CA ARG A 28 -14.92 -8.05 -6.33
C ARG A 28 -15.83 -8.04 -5.08
N LEU A 29 -15.97 -9.18 -4.40
CA LEU A 29 -16.75 -9.31 -3.17
C LEU A 29 -16.07 -8.68 -1.94
N PHE A 30 -14.74 -8.53 -1.98
CA PHE A 30 -13.92 -8.14 -0.85
C PHE A 30 -13.24 -6.77 -1.01
N VAL A 31 -12.83 -6.44 -2.23
CA VAL A 31 -12.04 -5.24 -2.56
C VAL A 31 -12.61 -3.94 -1.97
N ASN A 32 -13.92 -3.70 -2.07
CA ASN A 32 -14.54 -2.48 -1.51
C ASN A 32 -14.36 -2.41 0.02
N LYS A 33 -14.49 -3.54 0.73
CA LYS A 33 -14.33 -3.60 2.19
C LYS A 33 -12.85 -3.42 2.57
N LEU A 34 -11.94 -4.01 1.80
CA LEU A 34 -10.50 -3.88 2.01
C LEU A 34 -10.03 -2.44 1.77
N LEU A 35 -10.43 -1.83 0.64
CA LEU A 35 -10.13 -0.44 0.28
C LEU A 35 -10.65 0.52 1.34
N LEU A 36 -11.94 0.41 1.73
CA LEU A 36 -12.50 1.28 2.76
C LEU A 36 -11.84 1.06 4.14
N LYS A 37 -11.35 -0.15 4.45
CA LYS A 37 -10.55 -0.37 5.66
C LYS A 37 -9.19 0.30 5.55
N LEU A 38 -8.46 0.11 4.44
CA LEU A 38 -7.19 0.77 4.15
C LEU A 38 -7.32 2.27 4.36
N CYS A 39 -8.24 2.93 3.65
CA CYS A 39 -8.40 4.38 3.76
C CYS A 39 -8.75 4.85 5.18
N GLU A 40 -9.57 4.10 5.92
CA GLU A 40 -9.92 4.42 7.31
C GLU A 40 -8.71 4.36 8.25
N GLY A 41 -7.79 3.40 8.06
CA GLY A 41 -6.56 3.29 8.86
C GLY A 41 -5.42 4.22 8.40
N VAL A 42 -5.48 4.71 7.16
CA VAL A 42 -4.45 5.57 6.56
C VAL A 42 -4.75 7.06 6.75
N ILE A 43 -6.02 7.48 6.81
CA ILE A 43 -6.40 8.90 7.06
C ILE A 43 -5.65 9.55 8.24
N PRO A 44 -5.50 8.92 9.41
CA PRO A 44 -4.81 9.54 10.55
C PRO A 44 -3.30 9.73 10.33
N ASP A 45 -2.67 8.81 9.60
CA ASP A 45 -1.23 8.82 9.32
C ASP A 45 -0.88 9.70 8.09
N TYR A 46 -1.83 9.88 7.16
CA TYR A 46 -1.68 10.61 5.88
C TYR A 46 -2.93 11.45 5.57
N GLU A 47 -2.94 12.70 6.04
CA GLU A 47 -4.10 13.60 5.90
C GLU A 47 -4.44 13.94 4.42
N PRO A 48 -5.73 13.95 4.02
CA PRO A 48 -6.15 14.35 2.68
C PRO A 48 -5.69 15.75 2.27
N SER A 49 -4.91 15.87 1.19
CA SER A 49 -4.38 17.16 0.72
C SER A 49 -5.26 17.85 -0.34
N LEU A 50 -5.05 19.15 -0.55
CA LEU A 50 -5.74 19.93 -1.58
C LEU A 50 -5.43 19.45 -3.02
N ALA A 51 -4.35 18.69 -3.24
CA ALA A 51 -4.04 18.10 -4.54
C ALA A 51 -5.15 17.16 -5.04
N LEU A 52 -5.93 16.56 -4.13
CA LEU A 52 -7.05 15.67 -4.45
C LEU A 52 -8.21 16.37 -5.19
N PHE A 53 -8.25 17.71 -5.18
CA PHE A 53 -9.21 18.52 -5.94
C PHE A 53 -8.77 18.79 -7.38
N GLN A 54 -7.55 18.42 -7.75
CA GLN A 54 -7.06 18.53 -9.13
C GLN A 54 -7.55 17.32 -9.93
N SER A 55 -7.92 17.56 -11.18
CA SER A 55 -8.32 16.53 -12.14
C SER A 55 -7.55 16.78 -13.44
N ASN A 56 -6.66 15.86 -13.78
CA ASN A 56 -5.95 15.87 -15.05
C ASN A 56 -6.63 14.98 -16.11
N VAL A 57 -7.77 14.36 -15.75
CA VAL A 57 -8.62 13.55 -16.63
C VAL A 57 -8.97 14.32 -17.91
N SER A 58 -8.35 13.92 -19.03
CA SER A 58 -8.65 14.43 -20.36
C SER A 58 -10.10 14.09 -20.77
N GLU A 59 -10.74 14.96 -21.55
CA GLU A 59 -12.13 14.77 -22.03
C GLU A 59 -12.31 13.47 -22.85
N ASN A 60 -11.23 12.99 -23.48
CA ASN A 60 -11.19 11.76 -24.27
C ASN A 60 -10.56 10.56 -23.53
N ALA A 61 -10.39 10.63 -22.20
CA ALA A 61 -9.67 9.61 -21.46
C ALA A 61 -10.43 8.28 -21.34
N GLU A 62 -9.70 7.16 -21.45
CA GLU A 62 -10.29 5.82 -21.48
C GLU A 62 -10.79 5.36 -20.10
N VAL A 63 -12.08 5.04 -20.00
CA VAL A 63 -12.71 4.50 -18.77
C VAL A 63 -12.39 3.00 -18.64
N ALA A 64 -11.27 2.69 -17.99
CA ALA A 64 -10.84 1.32 -17.71
C ALA A 64 -11.82 0.52 -16.84
N ARG A 65 -12.46 1.16 -15.84
CA ARG A 65 -13.37 0.45 -14.91
C ARG A 65 -14.40 1.37 -14.26
N LYS A 66 -15.65 0.91 -14.15
CA LYS A 66 -16.68 1.59 -13.34
C LYS A 66 -16.72 1.01 -11.92
N VAL A 67 -16.75 1.87 -10.91
CA VAL A 67 -16.82 1.49 -9.49
C VAL A 67 -18.08 2.03 -8.82
N ALA A 68 -18.58 1.26 -7.85
CA ALA A 68 -19.68 1.64 -6.98
C ALA A 68 -19.31 1.26 -5.54
N ILE A 69 -19.08 2.25 -4.70
CA ILE A 69 -18.55 2.10 -3.34
C ILE A 69 -19.59 2.64 -2.36
N ARG A 70 -19.89 1.90 -1.30
CA ARG A 70 -20.82 2.31 -0.25
C ARG A 70 -20.03 2.59 1.03
N ILE A 71 -20.03 3.84 1.47
CA ILE A 71 -19.48 4.23 2.77
C ILE A 71 -20.63 4.16 3.78
N GLU A 72 -20.42 3.42 4.86
CA GLU A 72 -21.35 3.30 5.98
C GLU A 72 -20.73 3.98 7.20
N LYS A 73 -21.45 4.95 7.78
CA LYS A 73 -20.95 5.82 8.86
C LYS A 73 -20.40 5.04 10.04
N ASP A 74 -21.09 3.97 10.44
CA ASP A 74 -20.75 3.20 11.65
C ASP A 74 -19.51 2.29 11.45
N LYS A 75 -19.13 2.02 10.20
CA LYS A 75 -17.99 1.15 9.83
C LYS A 75 -16.75 1.93 9.40
N HIS A 76 -16.96 3.11 8.84
CA HIS A 76 -15.94 3.99 8.26
C HIS A 76 -16.21 5.46 8.65
N PRO A 77 -16.19 5.80 9.96
CA PRO A 77 -16.54 7.12 10.45
C PRO A 77 -15.63 8.26 9.93
N LEU A 78 -14.32 8.03 9.76
CA LEU A 78 -13.39 9.03 9.23
C LEU A 78 -13.66 9.29 7.75
N MET A 79 -13.81 8.22 6.94
CA MET A 79 -14.18 8.34 5.54
C MET A 79 -15.55 9.03 5.36
N TRP A 80 -16.48 8.76 6.28
CA TRP A 80 -17.80 9.41 6.30
C TRP A 80 -17.70 10.90 6.62
N ALA A 81 -16.94 11.27 7.65
CA ALA A 81 -16.74 12.67 8.05
C ALA A 81 -16.12 13.47 6.90
N PHE A 82 -15.01 12.97 6.33
CA PHE A 82 -14.37 13.58 5.18
C PHE A 82 -15.34 13.76 4.00
N TYR A 83 -16.06 12.70 3.59
CA TYR A 83 -17.06 12.80 2.51
C TYR A 83 -18.13 13.89 2.77
N LYS A 84 -18.52 14.08 4.02
CA LYS A 84 -19.57 15.02 4.43
C LYS A 84 -19.14 16.48 4.33
N GLU A 85 -17.86 16.76 4.54
CA GLU A 85 -17.26 18.11 4.47
C GLU A 85 -16.99 18.55 3.02
N LEU A 86 -16.81 17.60 2.09
CA LEU A 86 -16.54 17.92 0.69
C LEU A 86 -17.70 18.70 0.01
N PRO A 87 -17.39 19.68 -0.87
CA PRO A 87 -18.36 20.34 -1.75
C PRO A 87 -19.12 19.34 -2.64
N TYR A 88 -20.42 19.59 -2.87
CA TYR A 88 -21.30 18.63 -3.57
C TYR A 88 -20.79 18.21 -4.96
N GLY A 89 -20.22 19.14 -5.73
CA GLY A 89 -19.72 18.87 -7.09
C GLY A 89 -18.43 18.07 -7.16
N SER A 90 -17.58 18.10 -6.12
CA SER A 90 -16.25 17.46 -6.15
C SER A 90 -16.19 16.12 -5.41
N ARG A 91 -17.21 15.74 -4.63
CA ARG A 91 -17.17 14.57 -3.72
C ARG A 91 -16.69 13.28 -4.38
N THR A 92 -17.28 12.92 -5.52
CA THR A 92 -16.96 11.67 -6.22
C THR A 92 -15.51 11.66 -6.70
N MET A 93 -15.06 12.76 -7.30
CA MET A 93 -13.70 12.93 -7.81
C MET A 93 -12.67 12.88 -6.67
N VAL A 94 -12.84 13.72 -5.64
CA VAL A 94 -11.90 13.80 -4.50
C VAL A 94 -11.77 12.46 -3.77
N ILE A 95 -12.87 11.72 -3.58
CA ILE A 95 -12.82 10.41 -2.91
C ILE A 95 -12.14 9.35 -3.79
N ILE A 96 -12.36 9.37 -5.10
CA ILE A 96 -11.67 8.44 -6.01
C ILE A 96 -10.16 8.77 -6.06
N ASN A 97 -9.80 10.06 -6.13
CA ASN A 97 -8.42 10.52 -6.05
C ASN A 97 -7.76 10.10 -4.72
N LEU A 98 -8.47 10.24 -3.59
CA LEU A 98 -8.01 9.81 -2.27
C LEU A 98 -7.77 8.29 -2.21
N MET A 99 -8.74 7.51 -2.71
CA MET A 99 -8.65 6.05 -2.75
C MET A 99 -7.50 5.58 -3.66
N ASN A 100 -7.25 6.28 -4.76
CA ASN A 100 -6.11 6.02 -5.64
C ASN A 100 -4.79 6.35 -4.95
N HIS A 101 -4.67 7.52 -4.33
CA HIS A 101 -3.48 7.92 -3.60
C HIS A 101 -3.14 6.92 -2.47
N TYR A 102 -4.13 6.48 -1.69
CA TYR A 102 -3.92 5.48 -0.66
C TYR A 102 -3.64 4.07 -1.22
N ALA A 103 -4.18 3.72 -2.39
CA ALA A 103 -3.76 2.50 -3.10
C ALA A 103 -2.29 2.59 -3.54
N THR A 104 -1.82 3.75 -4.02
CA THR A 104 -0.39 3.99 -4.31
C THR A 104 0.48 3.84 -3.06
N LEU A 105 0.06 4.38 -1.92
CA LEU A 105 0.79 4.20 -0.64
C LEU A 105 0.85 2.73 -0.22
N ALA A 106 -0.25 1.98 -0.36
CA ALA A 106 -0.31 0.56 -0.02
C ALA A 106 0.45 -0.36 -0.99
N ASP A 107 0.70 0.09 -2.22
CA ASP A 107 1.55 -0.63 -3.18
C ASP A 107 3.04 -0.36 -2.89
N ALA A 108 3.38 0.88 -2.50
CA ALA A 108 4.72 1.27 -2.07
C ALA A 108 5.12 0.67 -0.70
N ASP A 109 4.18 0.55 0.24
CA ASP A 109 4.35 -0.20 1.51
C ASP A 109 3.20 -1.19 1.74
N PRO A 110 3.38 -2.47 1.35
CA PRO A 110 2.40 -3.53 1.60
C PRO A 110 2.05 -3.73 3.08
N ARG A 111 2.94 -3.35 4.02
CA ARG A 111 2.68 -3.49 5.46
C ARG A 111 1.56 -2.57 5.92
N LEU A 112 1.32 -1.46 5.22
CA LEU A 112 0.22 -0.53 5.50
C LEU A 112 -1.15 -1.22 5.37
N LEU A 113 -1.31 -2.04 4.32
CA LEU A 113 -2.51 -2.83 4.06
C LEU A 113 -2.68 -3.96 5.10
N GLU A 114 -1.60 -4.67 5.44
CA GLU A 114 -1.62 -5.74 6.45
C GLU A 114 -1.90 -5.20 7.86
N LYS A 115 -1.20 -4.14 8.30
CA LYS A 115 -1.46 -3.40 9.55
C LYS A 115 -2.94 -3.04 9.61
N THR A 116 -3.44 -2.32 8.61
CA THR A 116 -4.80 -1.77 8.65
C THR A 116 -5.88 -2.85 8.63
N TYR A 117 -5.66 -3.97 7.94
CA TYR A 117 -6.63 -5.07 7.90
C TYR A 117 -6.57 -5.96 9.15
N TRP A 118 -5.38 -6.28 9.66
CA TRP A 118 -5.20 -7.21 10.79
C TRP A 118 -5.25 -6.57 12.17
N SER A 119 -4.97 -5.26 12.32
CA SER A 119 -5.16 -4.53 13.60
C SER A 119 -6.62 -4.41 14.04
N SER A 120 -7.58 -4.88 13.23
CA SER A 120 -8.99 -5.08 13.65
C SER A 120 -9.28 -6.48 14.21
N ARG A 121 -8.27 -7.36 14.37
CA ARG A 121 -8.42 -8.54 15.25
C ARG A 121 -8.46 -8.03 16.69
N PRO A 122 -9.46 -8.39 17.52
CA PRO A 122 -9.30 -8.20 18.96
C PRO A 122 -8.09 -9.02 19.40
N ASP A 123 -7.20 -8.42 20.19
CA ASP A 123 -6.09 -9.16 20.76
C ASP A 123 -6.62 -10.42 21.45
N PRO A 124 -5.98 -11.59 21.24
CA PRO A 124 -6.28 -12.73 22.08
C PRO A 124 -5.97 -12.28 23.51
N ILE A 125 -7.00 -12.28 24.37
CA ILE A 125 -6.90 -11.75 25.73
C ILE A 125 -5.81 -12.53 26.46
N HIS A 126 -4.59 -11.97 26.46
CA HIS A 126 -3.55 -12.33 27.40
C HIS A 126 -4.10 -11.92 28.76
N LYS A 127 -4.75 -12.88 29.41
CA LYS A 127 -5.03 -12.79 30.84
C LYS A 127 -3.67 -12.71 31.50
N ASP A 128 -3.25 -11.49 31.84
CA ASP A 128 -2.20 -11.29 32.83
C ASP A 128 -2.68 -11.94 34.13
N THR A 129 -2.25 -13.19 34.30
CA THR A 129 -2.31 -13.88 35.58
C THR A 129 -1.41 -13.08 36.52
N LYS A 130 -2.03 -12.18 37.28
CA LYS A 130 -1.42 -11.59 38.47
C LYS A 130 -1.11 -12.72 39.45
N GLU A 131 0.09 -13.27 39.37
CA GLU A 131 0.67 -13.99 40.50
C GLU A 131 0.90 -12.99 41.64
N PRO A 132 0.49 -13.31 42.88
CA PRO A 132 0.68 -12.42 44.02
C PRO A 132 2.13 -12.44 44.52
N ALA A 133 2.52 -11.34 45.17
CA ALA A 133 3.90 -11.03 45.54
C ALA A 133 4.53 -11.98 46.58
N VAL A 134 5.88 -12.03 46.57
CA VAL A 134 6.67 -12.32 47.77
C VAL A 134 7.84 -11.34 47.86
N HIS A 135 7.99 -10.68 49.01
CA HIS A 135 9.12 -9.77 49.29
C HIS A 135 10.44 -10.53 49.40
N LEU A 136 11.49 -10.06 48.72
CA LEU A 136 12.86 -10.55 48.94
C LEU A 136 13.53 -9.71 50.03
N VAL A 137 13.81 -10.35 51.18
CA VAL A 137 14.51 -9.72 52.32
C VAL A 137 16.03 -9.70 52.08
N GLU A 138 16.64 -8.57 52.42
CA GLU A 138 18.06 -8.28 52.29
C GLU A 138 18.94 -9.20 53.16
N LYS A 139 20.07 -9.68 52.62
CA LYS A 139 21.12 -10.32 53.43
C LYS A 139 22.53 -10.04 52.88
N ARG A 140 23.26 -9.15 53.54
CA ARG A 140 24.71 -8.95 53.36
C ARG A 140 25.50 -10.15 53.90
N ALA A 141 26.49 -10.60 53.14
CA ALA A 141 27.71 -11.24 53.64
C ALA A 141 28.85 -11.02 52.63
N SER A 142 30.08 -10.92 53.12
CA SER A 142 31.24 -10.37 52.39
C SER A 142 32.24 -11.43 51.92
N SER A 143 33.32 -10.96 51.27
CA SER A 143 34.55 -11.67 50.84
C SER A 143 34.42 -12.49 49.54
N SER A 144 35.43 -12.67 48.70
CA SER A 144 36.77 -12.06 48.46
C SER A 144 37.49 -13.09 47.56
N GLY A 145 38.00 -12.72 46.37
CA GLY A 145 38.85 -13.66 45.60
C GLY A 145 38.77 -13.55 44.07
N GLU A 146 39.53 -12.62 43.51
CA GLU A 146 40.25 -12.83 42.24
C GLU A 146 41.63 -13.47 42.57
N PRO A 147 42.40 -14.07 41.62
CA PRO A 147 42.50 -13.65 40.21
C PRO A 147 42.74 -14.76 39.14
N ALA A 148 43.00 -14.28 37.91
CA ALA A 148 43.94 -14.82 36.92
C ALA A 148 43.55 -16.03 36.02
N GLY A 149 43.02 -15.69 34.83
CA GLY A 149 43.76 -15.84 33.57
C GLY A 149 43.76 -17.18 32.82
N ARG A 150 43.55 -17.11 31.48
CA ARG A 150 44.50 -17.54 30.41
C ARG A 150 43.80 -17.74 29.05
N VAL A 151 44.09 -16.86 28.09
CA VAL A 151 44.01 -17.14 26.63
C VAL A 151 45.42 -17.61 26.19
N PRO A 152 45.61 -18.44 25.14
CA PRO A 152 45.84 -17.89 23.79
C PRO A 152 45.53 -18.79 22.55
N SER A 153 45.49 -18.14 21.39
CA SER A 153 46.02 -18.56 20.05
C SER A 153 45.39 -19.65 19.17
N GLY A 154 45.52 -19.41 17.85
CA GLY A 154 45.16 -20.27 16.71
C GLY A 154 43.96 -19.72 15.93
N ALA A 155 44.04 -18.81 14.94
CA ALA A 155 45.07 -18.54 13.92
C ALA A 155 45.28 -19.70 12.93
N ASP A 156 44.52 -19.67 11.83
CA ASP A 156 44.93 -20.24 10.54
C ASP A 156 44.31 -19.42 9.39
N ASP A 157 45.17 -18.89 8.53
CA ASP A 157 44.83 -18.27 7.25
C ASP A 157 44.46 -19.36 6.23
N PHE A 158 43.42 -19.17 5.43
CA PHE A 158 43.35 -19.84 4.13
C PHE A 158 42.86 -18.94 3.00
N ILE A 159 43.74 -18.75 2.02
CA ILE A 159 43.54 -17.98 0.79
C ILE A 159 42.68 -18.80 -0.19
N GLY A 160 41.65 -18.19 -0.76
CA GLY A 160 40.82 -18.78 -1.82
C GLY A 160 40.44 -17.76 -2.89
N LYS A 161 41.20 -17.69 -3.99
CA LYS A 161 40.90 -16.84 -5.17
C LYS A 161 39.99 -17.56 -6.16
N GLY A 162 39.02 -16.83 -6.74
CA GLY A 162 38.33 -17.12 -8.00
C GLY A 162 36.94 -16.46 -8.05
N ARG A 163 36.43 -15.80 -9.11
CA ARG A 163 36.78 -15.75 -10.56
C ARG A 163 36.94 -17.16 -11.15
N VAL A 164 36.16 -17.66 -12.11
CA VAL A 164 35.42 -17.08 -13.26
C VAL A 164 34.21 -17.97 -13.63
N ASP A 165 33.22 -17.61 -14.48
CA ASP A 165 33.00 -16.41 -15.31
C ASP A 165 31.50 -16.12 -15.57
N VAL A 166 31.19 -15.10 -16.39
CA VAL A 166 29.87 -14.84 -16.98
C VAL A 166 29.86 -15.21 -18.47
N PRO A 167 28.97 -16.12 -18.95
CA PRO A 167 28.79 -16.33 -20.38
C PRO A 167 27.87 -15.24 -20.97
N ALA A 168 28.46 -14.28 -21.68
CA ALA A 168 27.71 -13.45 -22.61
C ALA A 168 27.20 -14.30 -23.77
N THR A 169 25.94 -14.07 -24.21
CA THR A 169 25.48 -14.49 -25.54
C THR A 169 25.07 -13.24 -26.31
N VAL A 170 25.92 -12.87 -27.26
CA VAL A 170 25.62 -11.88 -28.29
C VAL A 170 24.89 -12.62 -29.41
N THR A 171 23.73 -12.11 -29.82
CA THR A 171 23.16 -12.43 -31.15
C THR A 171 22.69 -11.14 -31.79
N GLU A 172 23.47 -10.65 -32.73
CA GLU A 172 23.17 -9.50 -33.58
C GLU A 172 22.60 -10.01 -34.92
N ALA A 173 21.44 -9.49 -35.33
CA ALA A 173 20.94 -9.58 -36.71
C ALA A 173 19.89 -8.48 -36.99
N GLN A 174 20.31 -7.45 -37.72
CA GLN A 174 19.48 -6.46 -38.43
C GLN A 174 19.08 -7.00 -39.83
N PRO A 175 18.36 -6.24 -40.70
CA PRO A 175 17.22 -5.35 -40.50
C PRO A 175 16.08 -5.58 -41.54
N GLY A 176 14.95 -4.87 -41.44
CA GLY A 176 13.99 -4.72 -42.54
C GLY A 176 12.56 -4.38 -42.07
N GLY A 177 11.84 -3.42 -42.66
CA GLY A 177 12.21 -2.48 -43.72
C GLY A 177 11.25 -1.28 -43.77
N VAL A 178 11.67 -0.18 -44.40
CA VAL A 178 10.87 1.05 -44.54
C VAL A 178 10.08 1.01 -45.85
N VAL A 179 8.76 1.22 -45.79
CA VAL A 179 7.94 1.72 -46.91
C VAL A 179 6.73 2.50 -46.40
N ASP A 180 6.79 3.80 -46.64
CA ASP A 180 5.71 4.80 -46.71
C ASP A 180 5.61 5.25 -48.20
N PRO A 181 4.62 6.04 -48.69
CA PRO A 181 3.29 6.40 -48.14
C PRO A 181 2.15 6.48 -49.23
N VAL A 182 0.99 7.06 -48.85
CA VAL A 182 -0.09 7.69 -49.68
C VAL A 182 -0.94 6.84 -50.64
N THR A 183 -2.26 6.82 -50.40
CA THR A 183 -3.38 6.84 -51.39
C THR A 183 -4.71 6.88 -50.61
N LEU A 184 -5.79 7.56 -51.00
CA LEU A 184 -6.03 8.71 -51.87
C LEU A 184 -7.37 9.36 -51.41
N ILE A 185 -7.61 10.63 -51.74
CA ILE A 185 -8.87 11.35 -51.46
C ILE A 185 -10.03 10.76 -52.27
N SER A 186 -11.22 10.63 -51.66
CA SER A 186 -12.48 10.57 -52.40
C SER A 186 -13.65 11.17 -51.60
N THR A 187 -13.81 12.49 -51.69
CA THR A 187 -15.07 13.18 -51.41
C THR A 187 -15.96 13.14 -52.66
N GLY A 188 -17.22 12.71 -52.53
CA GLY A 188 -18.18 12.85 -53.63
C GLY A 188 -19.47 12.09 -53.49
N LEU A 189 -20.44 12.67 -52.75
CA LEU A 189 -21.73 13.14 -53.30
C LEU A 189 -22.58 13.82 -52.20
#